data_AF-A0A2I0AIQ6-F1
#
_entry.id   AF-A0A2I0AIQ6-F1
#
_cell.length_a   1.000
_cell.length_b   1.000
_cell.length_c   1.000
_cell.angle_alpha   90.00
_cell.angle_beta   90.00
_cell.angle_gamma   90.00
#
_symmetry.space_group_name_H-M   'P 1'
#
loop_
_entity.id
_entity.type
_entity.pdbx_description
1 polymer ?
#
loop_
_entity_poly.entity_id
_entity_poly.type
_entity_poly.pdbx_seq_one_letter_code
_entity_poly.pdbx_strand_id
1 'polypeptide(L)' 'MKKHLNGAKTRWPDELLDVFWAYNTAPSEVTQESPFSLAFGMDVVIPVGLKHYSPRVEAAAKFDPEDLQT' A
#
# COMPACT_ATOMS: atom_id res chain seq x y z
N MET A 1 -7.89 18.01 -30.50
CA MET A 1 -8.43 17.82 -29.13
C MET A 1 -7.32 17.28 -28.23
N LYS A 2 -6.81 18.07 -27.28
CA LYS A 2 -5.87 17.58 -26.26
C LYS A 2 -6.70 17.13 -25.06
N LYS A 3 -6.71 15.83 -24.78
CA LYS A 3 -7.42 15.26 -23.62
C LYS A 3 -6.55 15.49 -22.39
N HIS A 4 -6.87 16.48 -21.58
CA HIS A 4 -6.16 16.70 -20.33
C HIS A 4 -6.60 15.62 -19.33
N LEU A 5 -5.67 14.74 -18.94
CA LEU A 5 -5.78 13.73 -17.86
C LEU A 5 -5.86 14.42 -16.48
N ASN A 6 -6.78 15.37 -16.33
CA ASN A 6 -6.92 16.18 -15.12
C ASN A 6 -7.50 15.40 -13.93
N GLY A 7 -7.88 14.12 -14.11
CA GLY A 7 -8.38 13.26 -13.04
C GLY A 7 -7.31 12.60 -12.16
N ALA A 8 -6.11 12.34 -12.72
CA ALA A 8 -5.02 11.67 -12.00
C ALA A 8 -3.96 12.65 -11.44
N LYS A 9 -3.98 13.91 -11.89
CA LYS A 9 -2.90 14.85 -11.61
C LYS A 9 -2.86 15.36 -10.15
N THR A 10 -3.92 15.12 -9.37
CA THR A 10 -4.08 15.62 -7.99
C THR A 10 -3.83 14.57 -6.91
N ARG A 11 -3.52 13.32 -7.25
CA ARG A 11 -3.23 12.25 -6.29
C ARG A 11 -1.80 11.72 -6.31
N TRP A 12 -0.95 12.25 -7.19
CA TRP A 12 0.46 11.87 -7.29
C TRP A 12 1.20 11.84 -5.94
N PRO A 13 1.03 12.82 -5.02
CA PRO A 13 1.75 12.77 -3.74
C PRO A 13 1.38 11.57 -2.87
N ASP A 14 0.10 11.17 -2.88
CA ASP A 14 -0.40 10.03 -2.10
C ASP A 14 0.00 8.70 -2.79
N GLU A 15 -0.19 8.60 -4.11
CA GLU A 15 0.13 7.39 -4.89
C GLU A 15 1.65 7.15 -4.99
N LEU A 16 2.46 8.21 -4.98
CA LEU A 16 3.92 8.09 -5.06
C LEU A 16 4.47 7.31 -3.86
N LEU A 17 3.93 7.53 -2.67
CA LEU A 17 4.35 6.83 -1.47
C LEU A 17 4.04 5.33 -1.60
N ASP A 18 2.85 4.97 -2.06
CA ASP A 18 2.44 3.58 -2.26
C ASP A 18 3.29 2.87 -3.33
N VAL A 19 3.60 3.56 -4.42
CA VAL A 19 4.47 3.04 -5.49
C VAL A 19 5.89 2.80 -4.97
N PHE A 20 6.46 3.76 -4.23
CA PHE A 20 7.75 3.58 -3.59
C PHE A 20 7.76 2.43 -2.60
N TRP A 21 6.66 2.27 -1.85
CA TRP A 21 6.52 1.16 -0.92
C TRP A 21 6.50 -0.17 -1.65
N ALA A 22 5.60 -0.35 -2.62
CA ALA A 22 5.49 -1.57 -3.41
C ALA A 22 6.82 -1.97 -4.07
N TYR A 23 7.55 -0.99 -4.62
CA TYR A 23 8.86 -1.23 -5.22
C TYR A 23 9.89 -1.73 -4.20
N ASN A 24 9.96 -1.11 -3.02
CA ASN A 24 10.94 -1.47 -2.00
C ASN A 24 10.64 -2.81 -1.32
N THR A 25 9.37 -3.22 -1.27
CA THR A 25 8.94 -4.44 -0.58
C THR A 25 8.74 -5.64 -1.49
N ALA A 26 8.67 -5.45 -2.81
CA ALA A 26 8.53 -6.56 -3.74
C ALA A 26 9.85 -7.36 -3.83
N PRO A 27 9.80 -8.69 -3.70
CA PRO A 27 10.98 -9.52 -3.94
C PRO A 27 11.40 -9.42 -5.41
N SER A 28 12.69 -9.24 -5.66
CA SER A 28 13.23 -9.26 -7.02
C SER A 28 13.17 -10.66 -7.59
N GLU A 29 12.87 -10.80 -8.89
CA GLU A 29 12.90 -12.10 -9.56
C GLU A 29 14.27 -12.77 -9.50
N VAL A 30 15.35 -11.97 -9.48
CA VAL A 30 16.74 -12.48 -9.54
C VAL A 30 17.25 -12.93 -8.17
N THR A 31 17.02 -12.14 -7.13
CA THR A 31 17.55 -12.42 -5.78
C THR A 31 16.53 -13.06 -4.85
N GLN A 32 15.24 -13.06 -5.22
CA GLN A 32 14.12 -13.43 -4.35
C GLN A 32 14.01 -12.60 -3.06
N GLU A 33 14.83 -11.55 -2.95
CA GLU A 33 14.89 -10.65 -1.81
C GLU A 33 14.39 -9.27 -2.21
N SER A 34 13.76 -8.56 -1.27
CA SER A 34 13.29 -7.21 -1.50
C SER A 34 14.43 -6.19 -1.40
N PRO A 35 14.38 -5.07 -2.14
CA PRO A 35 15.34 -3.98 -1.97
C PRO A 35 15.46 -3.49 -0.51
N PHE A 36 14.35 -3.49 0.25
CA PHE A 36 14.36 -3.16 1.67
C PHE A 36 15.19 -4.14 2.49
N SER A 37 15.01 -5.45 2.25
CA SER A 37 15.76 -6.49 2.94
C SER A 37 17.26 -6.41 2.65
N LEU A 38 17.64 -6.04 1.42
CA LEU A 38 19.04 -5.83 1.05
C LEU A 38 19.66 -4.60 1.74
N ALA A 39 18.90 -3.53 1.93
CA ALA A 39 19.40 -2.29 2.55
C ALA A 39 19.48 -2.37 4.07
N PHE A 40 18.51 -3.03 4.71
CA PHE A 40 18.35 -3.03 6.17
C PHE A 40 18.61 -4.40 6.83
N GLY A 41 18.77 -5.47 6.05
CA GLY A 41 19.06 -6.82 6.55
C GLY A 41 17.91 -7.46 7.32
N MET A 42 16.67 -6.98 7.14
CA MET A 42 15.48 -7.52 7.81
C MET A 42 14.31 -7.71 6.83
N ASP A 43 13.36 -8.56 7.21
CA ASP A 43 12.12 -8.70 6.45
C ASP A 43 11.24 -7.46 6.61
N VAL A 44 10.42 -7.18 5.60
CA VAL A 44 9.59 -5.98 5.52
C VAL A 44 8.55 -5.97 6.64
N VAL A 45 8.56 -4.91 7.45
CA VAL A 45 7.51 -4.60 8.43
C VAL A 45 6.59 -3.53 7.84
N ILE A 46 5.28 -3.78 7.78
CA ILE A 46 4.32 -2.80 7.29
C ILE A 46 4.30 -1.59 8.24
N PRO A 47 4.58 -0.36 7.74
CA PRO A 47 4.58 0.84 8.56
C PRO A 47 3.15 1.22 8.89
N VAL A 48 2.92 1.64 10.13
CA VAL A 48 1.62 2.07 10.68
C VAL A 48 0.99 3.27 9.95
N GLY A 49 1.72 3.92 9.04
CA GLY A 49 1.25 5.05 8.23
C GLY A 49 0.63 4.66 6.88
N LEU A 50 0.72 3.38 6.46
CA LEU A 50 0.08 2.93 5.22
C LEU A 50 -1.44 2.89 5.43
N LYS A 51 -2.18 3.75 4.74
CA LYS A 51 -3.65 3.79 4.78
C LYS A 51 -4.30 2.66 3.97
N HIS A 52 -3.50 1.75 3.43
CA HIS A 52 -3.93 0.59 2.64
C HIS A 52 -3.71 -0.66 3.48
N TYR A 53 -4.69 -0.97 4.30
CA TYR A 53 -4.67 -2.14 5.13
C TYR A 53 -5.15 -3.37 4.36
N SER A 54 -4.81 -4.56 4.85
CA SER A 54 -5.38 -5.79 4.27
C SER A 54 -6.91 -5.77 4.31
N PRO A 55 -7.61 -6.50 3.42
CA PRO A 55 -9.07 -6.57 3.42
C PRO A 55 -9.66 -6.98 4.78
N ARG A 56 -8.92 -7.78 5.55
CA ARG A 56 -9.29 -8.18 6.93
C ARG A 56 -9.33 -6.99 7.89
N VAL A 57 -8.36 -6.08 7.78
CA VAL A 57 -8.27 -4.88 8.62
C VAL A 57 -9.24 -3.81 8.13
N GLU A 58 -9.46 -3.70 6.82
CA GLU A 58 -10.52 -2.84 6.28
C GLU A 58 -11.91 -3.30 6.71
N ALA A 59 -12.18 -4.62 6.69
CA ALA A 59 -13.44 -5.17 7.18
C ALA A 59 -13.64 -4.91 8.68
N ALA A 60 -12.58 -5.04 9.49
CA ALA A 60 -12.62 -4.71 10.92
C ALA A 60 -12.80 -3.20 11.16
N ALA A 61 -12.24 -2.34 10.32
CA ALA A 61 -12.42 -0.89 10.41
C ALA A 61 -13.81 -0.42 9.95
N LYS A 62 -14.48 -1.20 9.10
CA LYS A 62 -15.85 -0.97 8.62
C LYS A 62 -16.92 -1.74 9.42
N PHE A 63 -16.50 -2.47 10.45
CA PHE A 63 -17.39 -3.29 11.26
C PHE A 63 -18.24 -2.37 12.15
N ASP A 64 -19.55 -2.40 11.94
CA ASP A 64 -20.52 -1.74 12.82
C ASP A 64 -21.05 -2.79 13.81
N PRO A 65 -20.94 -2.58 15.14
CA PRO A 65 -21.41 -3.55 16.13
C PRO A 65 -22.93 -3.82 16.05
N GLU A 66 -23.69 -2.95 15.40
CA GLU A 66 -25.12 -3.10 15.14
C GLU A 66 -25.43 -4.18 14.08
N ASP A 67 -24.46 -4.57 13.24
CA ASP A 67 -24.62 -5.63 12.22
C ASP A 67 -24.79 -7.03 12.84
N LEU A 68 -24.52 -7.18 14.14
CA LEU A 68 -24.68 -8.43 14.89
C LEU A 68 -26.06 -8.60 15.54
N GLN A 69 -26.94 -7.59 15.47
CA GLN A 69 -28.25 -7.60 16.13
C GLN A 69 -29.43 -7.90 15.18
N THR A 70 -29.27 -8.89 14.28
CA THR A 70 -30.39 -9.52 13.56
C THR A 70 -30.98 -10.69 14.34
#